data_AF-A0A523RY58-F1
#
_entry.id   AF-A0A523RY58-F1
#
_cell.length_a   1.000
_cell.length_b   1.000
_cell.length_c   1.000
_cell.angle_alpha   90.00
_cell.angle_beta   90.00
_cell.angle_gamma   90.00
#
_symmetry.space_group_name_H-M   'P 1'
#
loop_
_entity.id
_entity.type
_entity.pdbx_description
1 polymer ?
#
loop_
_entity_poly.entity_id
_entity_poly.type
_entity_poly.pdbx_seq_one_letter_code
_entity_poly.pdbx_strand_id
1 'polypeptide(L)'
;MTWNIWNIIRLNAFIVYSLLLFIVIWRAPGTKLVRAFTLYLISMVIWSLGSFLMHAEFHFGVALFWNKFMLGGIAGYLMAPGWFLFIGLATFNLIQSYRKARDSFYRNRLKYLLAGILIMGAGLTTNLTKLGRNPLDISINIINALLIAYVIFRYKLIVLTPAIAAESIVETMSDSLLLMTPEGKIKTVNPATLNLLGYKENELIDQPVEILFAKEKLSKGKEFDDLTKKEAIQTEHKGIYRVK
;
A
#
# COMPACT_ATOMS: atom_id res chain seq x y z
N MET A 1 32.49 -6.21 -26.54
CA MET A 1 31.08 -6.33 -26.13
C MET A 1 30.39 -7.35 -27.03
N THR A 2 30.12 -8.54 -26.51
CA THR A 2 29.37 -9.57 -27.23
C THR A 2 27.88 -9.42 -26.92
N TRP A 3 27.10 -9.02 -27.93
CA TRP A 3 25.64 -8.91 -27.84
C TRP A 3 25.00 -10.30 -27.96
N ASN A 4 25.20 -11.13 -26.94
CA ASN A 4 24.50 -12.41 -26.84
C ASN A 4 23.09 -12.19 -26.24
N ILE A 5 22.19 -13.14 -26.50
CA ILE A 5 20.80 -13.10 -26.03
C ILE A 5 20.70 -12.92 -24.50
N TRP A 6 21.67 -13.45 -23.77
CA TRP A 6 21.73 -13.37 -22.31
C TRP A 6 22.01 -11.96 -21.80
N ASN A 7 22.91 -11.22 -22.45
CA ASN A 7 23.22 -9.84 -22.12
C ASN A 7 22.07 -8.91 -22.50
N ILE A 8 21.35 -9.22 -23.58
CA ILE A 8 20.12 -8.51 -23.97
C ILE A 8 19.03 -8.67 -22.90
N ILE A 9 18.82 -9.88 -22.38
CA ILE A 9 17.83 -10.13 -21.30
C ILE A 9 18.19 -9.31 -20.05
N ARG A 10 19.46 -9.30 -19.66
CA ARG A 10 19.94 -8.53 -18.47
C ARG A 10 19.76 -7.02 -18.65
N LEU A 11 20.09 -6.50 -19.83
CA LEU A 11 19.90 -5.08 -20.15
C LEU A 11 18.41 -4.69 -20.15
N ASN A 12 17.56 -5.54 -20.74
CA ASN A 12 16.11 -5.31 -20.72
C ASN A 12 15.55 -5.31 -19.29
N ALA A 13 16.01 -6.21 -18.43
CA ALA A 13 15.61 -6.22 -17.02
C ALA A 13 15.94 -4.88 -16.35
N PHE A 14 17.15 -4.35 -16.55
CA PHE A 14 17.54 -3.03 -16.04
C PHE A 14 16.61 -1.92 -16.54
N ILE A 15 16.36 -1.86 -17.85
CA ILE A 15 15.47 -0.85 -18.44
C ILE A 15 14.06 -0.95 -17.86
N VAL A 16 13.50 -2.16 -17.75
CA VAL A 16 12.15 -2.37 -17.21
C VAL A 16 12.06 -1.91 -15.75
N TYR A 17 13.03 -2.28 -14.90
CA TYR A 17 13.01 -1.86 -13.50
C TYR A 17 13.22 -0.35 -13.35
N SER A 18 14.07 0.28 -14.18
CA SER A 18 14.25 1.73 -14.20
C SER A 18 12.96 2.46 -14.61
N LEU A 19 12.25 1.98 -15.63
CA LEU A 19 10.97 2.54 -16.05
C LEU A 19 9.89 2.39 -14.97
N LEU A 20 9.80 1.22 -14.34
CA LEU A 20 8.87 1.01 -13.22
C LEU A 20 9.19 1.92 -12.04
N LEU A 21 10.47 2.07 -11.68
CA LEU A 21 10.91 2.97 -10.63
C LEU A 21 10.50 4.42 -10.93
N PHE A 22 10.74 4.87 -12.16
CA PHE A 22 10.35 6.20 -12.62
C PHE A 22 8.84 6.41 -12.50
N ILE A 23 8.04 5.47 -13.01
CA ILE A 23 6.57 5.53 -12.94
C ILE A 23 6.10 5.61 -11.48
N VAL A 24 6.65 4.79 -10.59
CA VAL A 24 6.23 4.74 -9.18
C VAL A 24 6.57 6.04 -8.45
N ILE A 25 7.77 6.58 -8.65
CA ILE A 25 8.18 7.86 -8.06
C ILE A 25 7.29 8.99 -8.57
N TRP A 26 7.00 9.01 -9.88
CA TRP A 26 6.19 10.05 -10.51
C TRP A 26 4.72 10.02 -10.07
N ARG A 27 4.14 8.83 -9.86
CA ARG A 27 2.68 8.69 -9.72
C ARG A 27 2.13 8.95 -8.31
N ALA A 28 2.88 8.70 -7.24
CA ALA A 28 2.42 8.96 -5.86
C ALA A 28 3.49 8.75 -4.76
N PRO A 29 4.45 9.66 -4.56
CA PRO A 29 5.39 9.57 -3.45
C PRO A 29 4.66 9.96 -2.15
N GLY A 30 4.26 8.99 -1.32
CA GLY A 30 3.63 9.38 -0.05
C GLY A 30 3.30 8.25 0.92
N THR A 31 2.76 7.13 0.44
CA THR A 31 2.35 6.05 1.33
C THR A 31 3.52 5.19 1.80
N LYS A 32 3.44 4.63 3.01
CA LYS A 32 4.45 3.68 3.53
C LYS A 32 4.69 2.52 2.56
N LEU A 33 3.62 2.04 1.90
CA LEU A 33 3.69 0.98 0.90
C LEU A 33 4.48 1.40 -0.34
N VAL A 34 4.21 2.59 -0.90
CA VAL A 34 4.96 3.08 -2.07
C VAL A 34 6.43 3.28 -1.72
N ARG A 35 6.76 3.83 -0.54
CA ARG A 35 8.16 3.98 -0.11
C ARG A 35 8.90 2.64 -0.02
N ALA A 36 8.27 1.62 0.57
CA ALA A 36 8.84 0.28 0.62
C ALA A 36 9.01 -0.33 -0.78
N PHE A 37 8.04 -0.13 -1.67
CA PHE A 37 8.12 -0.59 -3.05
C PHE A 37 9.20 0.13 -3.86
N THR A 38 9.38 1.44 -3.66
CA THR A 38 10.46 2.23 -4.26
C THR A 38 11.84 1.72 -3.83
N LEU A 39 12.04 1.44 -2.54
CA LEU A 39 13.30 0.85 -2.04
C LEU A 39 13.58 -0.53 -2.66
N TYR A 40 12.55 -1.35 -2.82
CA TYR A 40 12.64 -2.62 -3.54
C TYR A 40 13.05 -2.41 -5.01
N LEU A 41 12.41 -1.47 -5.72
CA LEU A 41 12.74 -1.19 -7.12
C LEU A 41 14.15 -0.63 -7.30
N ILE A 42 14.62 0.24 -6.41
CA ILE A 42 16.02 0.72 -6.40
C ILE A 42 16.99 -0.46 -6.27
N SER A 43 16.70 -1.38 -5.34
CA SER A 43 17.50 -2.59 -5.16
C SER A 43 17.53 -3.44 -6.44
N MET A 44 16.40 -3.60 -7.13
CA MET A 44 16.31 -4.35 -8.38
C MET A 44 17.03 -3.67 -9.56
N VAL A 45 17.02 -2.33 -9.61
CA VAL A 45 17.79 -1.55 -10.60
C VAL A 45 19.29 -1.76 -10.40
N ILE A 46 19.78 -1.65 -9.16
CA ILE A 46 21.19 -1.90 -8.83
C ILE A 46 21.57 -3.33 -9.16
N TRP A 47 20.72 -4.30 -8.81
CA TRP A 47 20.98 -5.72 -9.07
C TRP A 47 21.04 -6.04 -10.56
N SER A 48 20.06 -5.57 -11.34
CA SER A 48 20.01 -5.82 -12.79
C SER A 48 21.16 -5.13 -13.54
N LEU A 49 21.51 -3.91 -13.15
CA LEU A 49 22.68 -3.21 -13.70
C LEU A 49 23.98 -3.94 -13.38
N GLY A 50 24.18 -4.33 -12.13
CA GLY A 50 25.38 -5.07 -11.71
C GLY A 50 25.51 -6.42 -12.41
N SER A 51 24.40 -7.15 -12.55
CA SER A 51 24.36 -8.41 -13.31
C SER A 51 24.72 -8.20 -14.79
N PHE A 52 24.21 -7.15 -15.42
CA PHE A 52 24.59 -6.80 -16.79
C PHE A 52 26.08 -6.47 -16.91
N LEU A 53 26.60 -5.59 -16.05
CA LEU A 53 28.00 -5.14 -16.11
C LEU A 53 29.00 -6.25 -15.79
N MET A 54 28.62 -7.25 -15.00
CA MET A 54 29.43 -8.43 -14.73
C MET A 54 29.60 -9.34 -15.96
N HIS A 55 28.60 -9.41 -16.84
CA HIS A 55 28.55 -10.36 -17.96
C HIS A 55 28.72 -9.74 -19.35
N ALA A 56 28.65 -8.41 -19.47
CA ALA A 56 28.72 -7.71 -20.74
C ALA A 56 30.14 -7.62 -21.34
N GLU A 57 31.14 -8.30 -20.76
CA GLU A 57 32.52 -8.42 -21.26
C GLU A 57 33.15 -7.05 -21.64
N PHE A 58 32.87 -6.00 -20.86
CA PHE A 58 33.43 -4.67 -21.10
C PHE A 58 34.94 -4.64 -20.82
N HIS A 59 35.33 -4.88 -19.56
CA HIS A 59 36.71 -5.02 -19.12
C HIS A 59 36.76 -5.92 -17.88
N PHE A 60 37.84 -6.70 -17.73
CA PHE A 60 38.02 -7.62 -16.61
C PHE A 60 37.90 -6.91 -15.24
N GLY A 61 38.41 -5.69 -15.11
CA GLY A 61 38.30 -4.88 -13.88
C GLY A 61 36.86 -4.52 -13.51
N VAL A 62 36.02 -4.20 -14.51
CA VAL A 62 34.59 -3.89 -14.30
C VAL A 62 33.85 -5.13 -13.81
N ALA A 63 34.08 -6.28 -14.44
CA ALA A 63 33.45 -7.53 -14.03
C ALA A 63 33.87 -7.93 -12.60
N LEU A 64 35.16 -7.81 -12.26
CA LEU A 64 35.65 -8.10 -10.91
C LEU A 64 35.09 -7.15 -9.85
N PHE A 65 34.99 -5.85 -10.16
CA PHE A 65 34.39 -4.88 -9.26
C PHE A 65 32.95 -5.26 -8.94
N TRP A 66 32.13 -5.50 -9.96
CA TRP A 66 30.73 -5.86 -9.78
C TRP A 66 30.55 -7.21 -9.11
N ASN A 67 31.40 -8.18 -9.44
CA ASN A 67 31.40 -9.47 -8.76
C ASN A 67 31.69 -9.33 -7.26
N LYS A 68 32.72 -8.55 -6.88
CA LYS A 68 33.04 -8.27 -5.47
C LYS A 68 31.92 -7.49 -4.80
N PHE A 69 31.37 -6.46 -5.44
CA PHE A 69 30.30 -5.63 -4.88
C PHE A 69 29.04 -6.47 -4.60
N MET A 70 28.61 -7.28 -5.59
CA MET A 70 27.37 -8.03 -5.57
C MET A 70 27.41 -9.31 -4.71
N LEU A 71 28.51 -10.07 -4.76
CA LEU A 71 28.61 -11.36 -4.07
C LEU A 71 29.39 -11.30 -2.77
N GLY A 72 30.45 -10.48 -2.70
CA GLY A 72 31.38 -10.46 -1.56
C GLY A 72 31.44 -9.14 -0.80
N GLY A 73 30.60 -8.17 -1.16
CA GLY A 73 30.64 -6.80 -0.66
C GLY A 73 29.47 -6.48 0.25
N ILE A 74 29.40 -5.24 0.71
CA ILE A 74 28.33 -4.73 1.60
C ILE A 74 26.94 -5.02 1.01
N ALA A 75 26.78 -4.89 -0.31
CA ALA A 75 25.54 -5.22 -1.00
C ALA A 75 25.19 -6.72 -0.88
N GLY A 76 26.12 -7.63 -1.17
CA GLY A 76 25.90 -9.07 -0.99
C GLY A 76 25.56 -9.46 0.46
N TYR A 77 26.34 -8.98 1.43
CA TYR A 77 26.18 -9.36 2.84
C TYR A 77 24.97 -8.75 3.55
N LEU A 78 24.57 -7.51 3.21
CA LEU A 78 23.39 -6.88 3.82
C LEU A 78 22.11 -7.12 3.03
N MET A 79 22.17 -7.13 1.69
CA MET A 79 20.97 -7.22 0.88
C MET A 79 20.40 -8.63 0.85
N ALA A 80 21.23 -9.69 0.79
CA ALA A 80 20.68 -11.06 0.72
C ALA A 80 19.86 -11.43 1.98
N PRO A 81 20.41 -11.35 3.22
CA PRO A 81 19.63 -11.66 4.42
C PRO A 81 18.42 -10.75 4.60
N GLY A 82 18.59 -9.44 4.35
CA GLY A 82 17.50 -8.48 4.42
C GLY A 82 16.38 -8.77 3.41
N TRP A 83 16.74 -9.22 2.20
CA TRP A 83 15.81 -9.59 1.15
C TRP A 83 15.03 -10.87 1.49
N PHE A 84 15.70 -11.91 2.01
CA PHE A 84 15.02 -13.12 2.47
C PHE A 84 14.08 -12.83 3.64
N LEU A 85 14.50 -11.99 4.59
CA LEU A 85 13.66 -11.57 5.71
C LEU A 85 12.46 -10.76 5.23
N PHE A 86 12.66 -9.81 4.32
CA PHE A 86 11.59 -9.03 3.71
C PHE A 86 10.57 -9.91 2.99
N ILE A 87 11.02 -10.84 2.13
CA ILE A 87 10.13 -11.77 1.43
C ILE A 87 9.40 -12.68 2.42
N GLY A 88 10.07 -13.16 3.46
CA GLY A 88 9.45 -13.96 4.52
C GLY A 88 8.31 -13.22 5.22
N LEU A 89 8.56 -12.00 5.68
CA LEU A 89 7.56 -11.14 6.32
C LEU A 89 6.43 -10.77 5.34
N ALA A 90 6.75 -10.43 4.10
CA ALA A 90 5.75 -10.12 3.08
C ALA A 90 4.85 -11.32 2.79
N THR A 91 5.43 -12.52 2.66
CA THR A 91 4.69 -13.77 2.45
C THR A 91 3.79 -14.07 3.63
N PHE A 92 4.31 -13.95 4.86
CA PHE A 92 3.51 -14.11 6.08
C PHE A 92 2.31 -13.17 6.10
N ASN A 93 2.54 -11.87 5.85
CA ASN A 93 1.49 -10.86 5.81
C ASN A 93 0.45 -11.14 4.71
N LEU A 94 0.89 -11.58 3.52
CA LEU A 94 -0.01 -11.95 2.42
C LEU A 94 -0.86 -13.18 2.76
N ILE A 95 -0.28 -14.20 3.38
CA ILE A 95 -1.01 -15.40 3.83
C ILE A 95 -2.05 -15.02 4.89
N GLN A 96 -1.67 -14.21 5.88
CA GLN A 96 -2.60 -13.74 6.91
C GLN A 96 -3.74 -12.92 6.30
N SER A 97 -3.41 -12.02 5.37
CA SER A 97 -4.40 -11.21 4.64
C SER A 97 -5.34 -12.09 3.81
N TYR A 98 -4.82 -13.14 3.16
CA TYR A 98 -5.60 -14.07 2.36
C TYR A 98 -6.57 -14.90 3.21
N ARG A 99 -6.13 -15.30 4.41
CA ARG A 99 -6.98 -16.04 5.37
C ARG A 99 -8.11 -15.19 5.93
N LYS A 100 -7.88 -13.88 6.13
CA LYS A 100 -8.88 -12.93 6.64
C LYS A 100 -9.80 -12.37 5.55
N ALA A 101 -9.38 -12.43 4.29
CA ALA A 101 -10.14 -11.88 3.16
C ALA A 101 -11.46 -12.63 2.94
N ARG A 102 -12.57 -11.92 3.08
CA ARG A 102 -13.92 -12.41 2.73
C ARG A 102 -14.32 -12.07 1.28
N ASP A 103 -13.83 -10.94 0.78
CA ASP A 103 -14.08 -10.48 -0.59
C ASP A 103 -13.30 -11.31 -1.63
N SER A 104 -14.00 -11.79 -2.66
CA SER A 104 -13.42 -12.65 -3.71
C SER A 104 -12.40 -11.91 -4.60
N PHE A 105 -12.60 -10.63 -4.89
CA PHE A 105 -11.65 -9.82 -5.67
C PHE A 105 -10.37 -9.57 -4.88
N TYR A 106 -10.49 -9.18 -3.61
CA TYR A 106 -9.34 -8.98 -2.73
C TYR A 106 -8.57 -10.29 -2.51
N ARG A 107 -9.28 -11.40 -2.34
CA ARG A 107 -8.68 -12.73 -2.17
C ARG A 107 -7.95 -13.20 -3.43
N ASN A 108 -8.52 -13.01 -4.61
CA ASN A 108 -7.88 -13.33 -5.88
C ASN A 108 -6.62 -12.50 -6.12
N ARG A 109 -6.65 -11.20 -5.79
CA ARG A 109 -5.45 -10.34 -5.81
C ARG A 109 -4.32 -10.93 -4.98
N LEU A 110 -4.58 -11.31 -3.73
CA LEU A 110 -3.58 -11.89 -2.84
C LEU A 110 -3.08 -13.26 -3.35
N LYS A 111 -3.97 -14.06 -3.95
CA LYS A 111 -3.62 -15.34 -4.56
C LYS A 111 -2.60 -15.18 -5.69
N TYR A 112 -2.79 -14.21 -6.59
CA TYR A 112 -1.83 -13.96 -7.68
C TYR A 112 -0.48 -13.45 -7.15
N LEU A 113 -0.46 -12.62 -6.11
CA LEU A 113 0.78 -12.18 -5.48
C LEU A 113 1.55 -13.35 -4.82
N LEU A 114 0.84 -14.24 -4.13
CA LEU A 114 1.43 -15.45 -3.55
C LEU A 114 1.95 -16.42 -4.61
N ALA A 115 1.20 -16.62 -5.70
CA ALA A 115 1.65 -17.40 -6.84
C ALA A 115 2.93 -16.82 -7.46
N GLY A 116 3.01 -15.48 -7.56
CA GLY A 116 4.21 -14.79 -8.02
C GLY A 116 5.44 -15.07 -7.16
N ILE A 117 5.29 -15.05 -5.83
CA ILE A 117 6.38 -15.39 -4.90
C ILE A 117 6.84 -16.84 -5.08
N LEU A 118 5.91 -17.78 -5.26
CA LEU A 118 6.25 -19.18 -5.52
C LEU A 118 7.01 -19.36 -6.85
N ILE A 119 6.55 -18.68 -7.91
CA ILE A 119 7.20 -18.70 -9.23
C ILE A 119 8.62 -18.14 -9.13
N MET A 120 8.81 -17.01 -8.43
CA MET A 120 10.15 -16.45 -8.17
C MET A 120 11.03 -17.42 -7.39
N GLY A 121 10.49 -18.05 -6.34
CA GLY A 121 11.21 -19.04 -5.53
C GLY A 121 11.68 -20.24 -6.37
N ALA A 122 10.83 -20.74 -7.26
CA ALA A 122 11.21 -21.78 -8.22
C ALA A 122 12.33 -21.29 -9.17
N GLY A 123 12.24 -20.06 -9.66
CA GLY A 123 13.30 -19.44 -10.47
C GLY A 123 14.65 -19.39 -9.75
N LEU A 124 14.67 -19.07 -8.46
CA LEU A 124 15.89 -19.06 -7.65
C LEU A 124 16.56 -20.45 -7.59
N THR A 125 15.77 -21.53 -7.53
CA THR A 125 16.34 -22.89 -7.49
C THR A 125 17.11 -23.24 -8.76
N THR A 126 16.80 -22.62 -9.90
CA THR A 126 17.53 -22.86 -11.16
C THR A 126 18.98 -22.40 -11.06
N ASN A 127 19.26 -21.34 -10.30
CA ASN A 127 20.62 -20.82 -10.05
C ASN A 127 21.51 -21.79 -9.26
N LEU A 128 20.92 -22.74 -8.52
CA LEU A 128 21.66 -23.77 -7.77
C LEU A 128 22.02 -24.99 -8.64
N THR A 129 21.48 -25.06 -9.85
CA THR A 129 21.67 -26.19 -10.77
C THR A 129 22.51 -25.77 -11.98
N LYS A 130 22.86 -26.73 -12.85
CA LYS A 130 23.52 -26.44 -14.13
C LYS A 130 22.71 -25.48 -15.04
N LEU A 131 21.40 -25.34 -14.81
CA LEU A 131 20.56 -24.37 -15.52
C LEU A 131 20.84 -22.92 -15.14
N GLY A 132 21.49 -22.65 -14.01
CA GLY A 132 21.86 -21.31 -13.54
C GLY A 132 22.89 -20.59 -14.40
N ARG A 133 23.50 -21.27 -15.39
CA ARG A 133 24.33 -20.61 -16.42
C ARG A 133 23.52 -19.66 -17.28
N ASN A 134 22.21 -19.91 -17.40
CA ASN A 134 21.30 -19.07 -18.16
C ASN A 134 20.56 -18.12 -17.18
N PRO A 135 20.30 -16.86 -17.55
CA PRO A 135 19.51 -15.89 -16.78
C PRO A 135 18.01 -16.24 -16.76
N LEU A 136 17.67 -17.48 -16.40
CA LEU A 136 16.30 -17.98 -16.28
C LEU A 136 15.59 -17.34 -15.10
N ASP A 137 16.30 -17.13 -14.00
CA ASP A 137 15.83 -16.39 -12.83
C ASP A 137 15.41 -14.95 -13.20
N ILE A 138 16.20 -14.25 -14.01
CA ILE A 138 15.90 -12.91 -14.50
C ILE A 138 14.64 -12.94 -15.38
N SER A 139 14.53 -13.93 -16.26
CA SER A 139 13.37 -14.10 -17.14
C SER A 139 12.08 -14.34 -16.34
N ILE A 140 12.16 -15.20 -15.31
CA ILE A 140 11.06 -15.49 -14.38
C ILE A 140 10.68 -14.23 -13.59
N ASN A 141 11.66 -13.43 -13.15
CA ASN A 141 11.40 -12.19 -12.44
C ASN A 141 10.70 -11.13 -13.31
N ILE A 142 11.02 -11.05 -14.61
CA ILE A 142 10.31 -10.17 -15.55
C ILE A 142 8.84 -10.59 -15.68
N ILE A 143 8.57 -11.89 -15.86
CA ILE A 143 7.20 -12.42 -15.91
C ILE A 143 6.45 -12.09 -14.62
N ASN A 144 7.10 -12.25 -13.47
CA ASN A 144 6.51 -11.92 -12.18
C ASN A 144 6.24 -10.41 -12.04
N ALA A 145 7.13 -9.54 -12.51
CA ALA A 145 6.91 -8.09 -12.52
C ALA A 145 5.68 -7.71 -13.36
N LEU A 146 5.50 -8.34 -14.53
CA LEU A 146 4.32 -8.16 -15.37
C LEU A 146 3.04 -8.65 -14.68
N LEU A 147 3.10 -9.78 -13.98
CA LEU A 147 1.98 -10.28 -13.18
C LEU A 147 1.59 -9.30 -12.08
N ILE A 148 2.56 -8.78 -11.32
CA ILE A 148 2.32 -7.77 -10.28
C ILE A 148 1.71 -6.51 -10.88
N ALA A 149 2.26 -6.02 -12.01
CA ALA A 149 1.72 -4.87 -12.71
C ALA A 149 0.25 -5.12 -13.13
N TYR A 150 -0.05 -6.25 -13.76
CA TYR A 150 -1.41 -6.65 -14.10
C TYR A 150 -2.33 -6.65 -12.87
N VAL A 151 -1.90 -7.24 -11.75
CA VAL A 151 -2.68 -7.28 -10.51
C VAL A 151 -2.95 -5.88 -9.98
N ILE A 152 -1.95 -4.99 -10.00
CA ILE A 152 -2.09 -3.59 -9.59
C ILE A 152 -3.14 -2.87 -10.44
N PHE A 153 -3.07 -3.02 -11.77
CA PHE A 153 -3.99 -2.37 -12.70
C PHE A 153 -5.41 -2.95 -12.64
N ARG A 154 -5.54 -4.28 -12.60
CA ARG A 154 -6.82 -4.99 -12.62
C ARG A 154 -7.58 -4.87 -11.30
N TYR A 155 -6.89 -4.87 -10.16
CA TYR A 155 -7.48 -4.85 -8.82
C TYR A 155 -7.33 -3.50 -8.09
N LYS A 156 -7.09 -2.42 -8.86
CA LYS A 156 -7.18 -1.00 -8.46
C LYS A 156 -6.50 -0.65 -7.12
N LEU A 157 -5.17 -0.80 -7.05
CA LEU A 157 -4.39 -0.39 -5.87
C LEU A 157 -4.38 1.13 -5.60
N ILE A 158 -4.88 1.97 -6.52
CA ILE A 158 -4.75 3.43 -6.47
C ILE A 158 -6.09 4.15 -6.25
N VAL A 159 -7.21 3.43 -6.17
CA VAL A 159 -8.48 4.07 -5.79
C VAL A 159 -8.72 3.74 -4.32
N LEU A 160 -8.08 4.51 -3.44
CA LEU A 160 -8.76 4.93 -2.22
C LEU A 160 -9.99 5.68 -2.72
N THR A 161 -11.12 5.00 -2.88
CA THR A 161 -12.37 5.71 -3.14
C THR A 161 -12.50 6.71 -1.99
N PRO A 162 -12.73 8.01 -2.23
CA PRO A 162 -12.82 9.01 -1.17
C PRO A 162 -13.74 8.58 -0.03
N ALA A 163 -14.77 7.78 -0.33
CA ALA A 163 -15.65 7.13 0.65
C ALA A 163 -14.91 6.23 1.67
N ILE A 164 -14.03 5.32 1.22
CA ILE A 164 -13.30 4.39 2.10
C ILE A 164 -12.27 5.14 2.97
N ALA A 165 -11.62 6.16 2.38
CA ALA A 165 -10.70 7.00 3.13
C ALA A 165 -11.44 7.86 4.18
N ALA A 166 -12.60 8.41 3.83
CA ALA A 166 -13.42 9.19 4.76
C ALA A 166 -13.90 8.35 5.94
N GLU A 167 -14.42 7.14 5.71
CA GLU A 167 -14.84 6.22 6.78
C GLU A 167 -13.68 5.90 7.73
N SER A 168 -12.52 5.50 7.19
CA SER A 168 -11.35 5.17 8.01
C SER A 168 -10.79 6.37 8.77
N ILE A 169 -10.87 7.59 8.20
CA ILE A 169 -10.47 8.81 8.90
C ILE A 169 -11.46 9.09 10.04
N VAL A 170 -12.77 9.09 9.77
CA VAL A 170 -13.81 9.35 10.78
C VAL A 170 -13.73 8.36 11.94
N GLU A 171 -13.53 7.07 11.66
CA GLU A 171 -13.37 6.03 12.70
C GLU A 171 -12.14 6.23 13.60
N THR A 172 -11.06 6.81 13.07
CA THR A 172 -9.78 6.97 13.80
C THR A 172 -9.59 8.36 14.41
N MET A 173 -10.50 9.29 14.16
CA MET A 173 -10.49 10.62 14.78
C MET A 173 -10.77 10.53 16.28
N SER A 174 -9.95 11.23 17.08
CA SER A 174 -10.13 11.35 18.53
C SER A 174 -11.23 12.35 18.92
N ASP A 175 -11.55 13.28 18.03
CA ASP A 175 -12.59 14.28 18.25
C ASP A 175 -13.97 13.66 18.03
N SER A 176 -14.94 14.07 18.84
CA SER A 176 -16.35 13.69 18.68
C SER A 176 -16.89 14.25 17.36
N LEU A 177 -17.40 13.36 16.51
CA LEU A 177 -18.03 13.69 15.23
C LEU A 177 -19.41 13.04 15.14
N LEU A 178 -20.41 13.86 14.79
CA LEU A 178 -21.75 13.43 14.44
C LEU A 178 -22.14 14.09 13.13
N LEU A 179 -22.81 13.34 12.25
CA LEU A 179 -23.41 13.84 11.02
C LEU A 179 -24.92 13.79 11.15
N MET A 180 -25.59 14.89 10.84
CA MET A 180 -27.05 15.00 10.86
C MET A 180 -27.61 15.31 9.47
N THR A 181 -28.86 14.92 9.27
CA THR A 181 -29.69 15.32 8.13
C THR A 181 -30.19 16.76 8.32
N PRO A 182 -30.58 17.47 7.24
CA PRO A 182 -31.21 18.78 7.35
C PRO A 182 -32.44 18.81 8.27
N GLU A 183 -33.14 17.68 8.39
CA GLU A 183 -34.31 17.50 9.26
C GLU A 183 -33.97 17.24 10.73
N GLY A 184 -32.69 17.30 11.12
CA GLY A 184 -32.28 17.15 12.52
C GLY A 184 -31.93 15.73 12.97
N LYS A 185 -32.07 14.72 12.10
CA LYS A 185 -31.82 13.31 12.46
C LYS A 185 -30.36 12.93 12.32
N ILE A 186 -29.85 12.15 13.26
CA ILE A 186 -28.48 11.63 13.27
C ILE A 186 -28.33 10.56 12.18
N LYS A 187 -27.40 10.77 11.26
CA LYS A 187 -27.09 9.85 10.15
C LYS A 187 -25.86 8.99 10.42
N THR A 188 -24.85 9.54 11.10
CA THR A 188 -23.59 8.83 11.39
C THR A 188 -22.95 9.40 12.64
N VAL A 189 -22.28 8.56 13.41
CA VAL A 189 -21.51 8.93 14.61
C VAL A 189 -20.17 8.21 14.58
N ASN A 190 -19.11 8.87 15.02
CA ASN A 190 -17.81 8.20 15.15
C ASN A 190 -17.64 7.56 16.56
N PRO A 191 -16.67 6.65 16.73
CA PRO A 191 -16.44 6.00 18.01
C PRO A 191 -16.11 6.96 19.16
N ALA A 192 -15.43 8.08 18.89
CA ALA A 192 -15.15 9.10 19.89
C ALA A 192 -16.45 9.71 20.46
N THR A 193 -17.46 9.98 19.62
CA THR A 193 -18.79 10.43 20.04
C THR A 193 -19.48 9.40 20.93
N LEU A 194 -19.46 8.12 20.55
CA LEU A 194 -20.08 7.05 21.34
C LEU A 194 -19.43 6.93 22.73
N ASN A 195 -18.10 6.97 22.79
CA ASN A 195 -17.36 6.89 24.04
C ASN A 195 -17.58 8.13 24.93
N LEU A 196 -17.69 9.32 24.32
CA LEU A 196 -17.93 10.57 25.04
C LEU A 196 -19.36 10.64 25.61
N LEU A 197 -20.34 10.20 24.83
CA LEU A 197 -21.76 10.32 25.19
C LEU A 197 -22.32 9.08 25.90
N GLY A 198 -21.60 7.96 25.89
CA GLY A 198 -21.99 6.72 26.56
C GLY A 198 -23.12 5.94 25.87
N TYR A 199 -23.51 6.33 24.66
CA TYR A 199 -24.55 5.65 23.87
C TYR A 199 -23.94 4.58 22.98
N LYS A 200 -24.77 3.61 22.57
CA LYS A 200 -24.49 2.72 21.46
C LYS A 200 -24.95 3.35 20.14
N GLU A 201 -24.30 2.96 19.05
CA GLU A 201 -24.61 3.47 17.72
C GLU A 201 -26.09 3.31 17.35
N ASN A 202 -26.65 2.12 17.58
CA ASN A 202 -28.06 1.81 17.29
C ASN A 202 -29.07 2.61 18.15
N GLU A 203 -28.63 3.26 19.22
CA GLU A 203 -29.45 4.14 20.05
C GLU A 203 -29.49 5.58 19.53
N LEU A 204 -28.56 5.94 18.63
CA LEU A 204 -28.43 7.29 18.08
C LEU A 204 -28.80 7.38 16.60
N ILE A 205 -28.50 6.37 15.79
CA ILE A 205 -28.81 6.42 14.36
C ILE A 205 -30.32 6.58 14.13
N ASP A 206 -30.67 7.47 13.21
CA ASP A 206 -32.03 7.91 12.85
C ASP A 206 -32.81 8.61 13.97
N GLN A 207 -32.21 8.82 15.15
CA GLN A 207 -32.82 9.58 16.22
C GLN A 207 -32.69 11.09 16.00
N PRO A 208 -33.61 11.90 16.54
CA PRO A 208 -33.47 13.35 16.59
C PRO A 208 -32.27 13.73 17.47
N VAL A 209 -31.43 14.67 17.02
CA VAL A 209 -30.24 15.11 17.77
C VAL A 209 -30.58 15.68 19.16
N GLU A 210 -31.81 16.13 19.36
CA GLU A 210 -32.37 16.62 20.60
C GLU A 210 -32.30 15.59 21.74
N ILE A 211 -32.21 14.29 21.44
CA ILE A 211 -32.06 13.23 22.45
C ILE A 211 -30.76 13.41 23.28
N LEU A 212 -29.74 14.02 22.68
CA LEU A 212 -28.47 14.32 23.35
C LEU A 212 -28.58 15.49 24.34
N PHE A 213 -29.66 16.26 24.26
CA PHE A 213 -29.86 17.50 25.02
C PHE A 213 -31.08 17.40 25.94
N ALA A 214 -31.08 16.47 26.88
CA ALA A 214 -32.16 16.37 27.88
C ALA A 214 -31.84 17.16 29.17
N LYS A 215 -32.60 18.24 29.41
CA LYS A 215 -32.79 19.06 30.64
C LYS A 215 -32.16 20.46 30.74
N GLU A 216 -31.53 21.01 29.72
CA GLU A 216 -31.36 22.47 29.66
C GLU A 216 -32.25 23.03 28.57
N LYS A 217 -33.16 23.92 28.98
CA LYS A 217 -34.08 24.63 28.08
C LYS A 217 -33.30 25.11 26.87
N LEU A 218 -33.61 24.56 25.70
CA LEU A 218 -33.33 25.18 24.42
C LEU A 218 -34.04 26.53 24.39
N SER A 219 -33.43 27.56 24.97
CA SER A 219 -33.74 28.92 24.60
C SER A 219 -33.25 29.09 23.18
N LYS A 220 -34.17 28.83 22.24
CA LYS A 220 -34.23 29.25 20.83
C LYS A 220 -34.10 28.09 19.83
N GLY A 221 -35.25 27.48 19.54
CA GLY A 221 -35.54 26.89 18.23
C GLY A 221 -35.59 27.91 17.07
N LYS A 222 -34.81 28.99 17.15
CA LYS A 222 -34.55 29.94 16.05
C LYS A 222 -33.10 29.86 15.55
N GLU A 223 -32.15 29.43 16.39
CA GLU A 223 -30.73 29.36 16.01
C GLU A 223 -30.43 28.17 15.07
N PHE A 224 -31.03 26.99 15.31
CA PHE A 224 -30.82 25.82 14.44
C PHE A 224 -31.50 25.95 13.06
N ASP A 225 -32.71 26.48 13.01
CA ASP A 225 -33.46 26.71 11.75
C ASP A 225 -32.82 27.77 10.85
N ASP A 226 -32.09 28.73 11.43
CA ASP A 226 -31.33 29.73 10.66
C ASP A 226 -29.98 29.18 10.17
N LEU A 227 -29.39 28.19 10.85
CA LEU A 227 -28.15 27.52 10.44
C LEU A 227 -28.39 26.56 9.26
N THR A 228 -29.55 25.89 9.17
CA THR A 228 -29.90 24.97 8.08
C THR A 228 -30.27 25.68 6.77
N LYS A 229 -30.69 26.95 6.83
CA LYS A 229 -31.05 27.75 5.64
C LYS A 229 -29.88 28.42 4.92
N LYS A 230 -28.67 28.37 5.47
CA LYS A 230 -27.46 28.93 4.84
C LYS A 230 -26.55 27.78 4.39
N GLU A 231 -26.24 27.75 3.09
CA GLU A 231 -25.69 26.58 2.37
C GLU A 231 -24.34 26.04 2.87
N ALA A 232 -23.61 26.78 3.71
CA ALA A 232 -22.51 26.24 4.52
C ALA A 232 -22.14 27.26 5.60
N ILE A 233 -22.29 26.89 6.87
CA ILE A 233 -21.70 27.66 7.97
C ILE A 233 -20.70 26.76 8.68
N GLN A 234 -19.42 27.09 8.53
CA GLN A 234 -18.38 26.57 9.41
C GLN A 234 -18.35 27.47 10.65
N THR A 235 -19.19 27.17 11.64
CA THR A 235 -19.20 27.90 12.92
C THR A 235 -18.46 27.06 13.96
N GLU A 236 -17.32 27.56 14.45
CA GLU A 236 -16.65 26.97 15.60
C GLU A 236 -17.30 27.50 16.89
N HIS A 237 -18.28 26.77 17.42
CA HIS A 237 -18.86 27.08 18.73
C HIS A 237 -18.14 26.29 19.83
N LYS A 238 -17.29 26.97 20.61
CA LYS A 238 -16.76 26.43 21.87
C LYS A 238 -17.81 26.53 22.98
N GLY A 239 -18.75 25.61 22.99
CA GLY A 239 -19.67 25.40 24.10
C GLY A 239 -19.17 24.26 25.00
N ILE A 240 -18.93 24.53 26.29
CA ILE A 240 -18.70 23.46 27.27
C ILE A 240 -20.07 22.91 27.65
N TYR A 241 -20.48 21.83 26.99
CA TYR A 241 -21.70 21.11 27.36
C TYR A 241 -21.33 19.95 28.28
N ARG A 242 -21.89 19.96 29.49
CA ARG A 242 -21.68 18.89 30.46
C ARG A 242 -22.59 17.71 30.11
N VAL A 243 -22.03 16.72 29.43
CA VAL A 243 -22.70 15.45 29.17
C VAL A 243 -22.79 14.67 30.48
N LYS A 244 -23.93 14.02 30.74
CA LYS A 244 -24.18 13.23 31.94
C LYS A 244 -23.41 11.92 31.94
#